data_AF-C4L242-F1
#
_entry.id   AF-C4L242-F1
#
_cell.length_a   1.000
_cell.length_b   1.000
_cell.length_c   1.000
_cell.angle_alpha   90.00
_cell.angle_beta   90.00
_cell.angle_gamma   90.00
#
_symmetry.space_group_name_H-M   'P 1'
#
loop_
_entity.id
_entity.type
_entity.pdbx_description
1 polymer ?
#
loop_
_entity_poly.entity_id
_entity_poly.type
_entity_poly.pdbx_seq_one_letter_code
_entity_poly.pdbx_strand_id
1 'polypeptide(L)'
;METINWKKKMEEQLRRSGFTLQVENMSNIRLTEIHASSSPLISYPLRVRLYERMGWLMCTVDSPTLDRSEDHPLFERMVTAVFERIVRHLYNGYGFHILTFIGDTGNYIAPKDSETGEVVRLVAHLWNDRSYIHLDTFEEYPALYVTPPWAHQAYAIESTDDEWVIYAGRGGRPSTDYRADGVELKPHRLSDGELFFPVDRISKEKGTLALAEWLRLERREVEDFMMSFMQTIRKFDPSFGFAWGGTETFFHGVPVEPYAQVLRLESGKRRYRVMNNTAKRLFAVSDDPNKCLKEVSRTLGTITLPERRVSALGQLIMGIWQQFETDEETYIQEVAFRDISKFQMEEKIGHALANQQRIRWIDKNHPHQDVIEYAHLRITFPKRPPGLVTVEPAESGQERGAL
;
A
#
# COMPACT_ATOMS: atom_id res chain seq x y z
N MET A 1 -42.48 -9.26 21.73
CA MET A 1 -41.95 -9.01 20.37
C MET A 1 -40.92 -10.10 20.12
N GLU A 2 -41.14 -11.03 19.19
CA GLU A 2 -40.18 -12.11 18.90
C GLU A 2 -38.91 -11.50 18.32
N THR A 3 -37.76 -11.75 18.94
CA THR A 3 -36.46 -11.29 18.45
C THR A 3 -36.13 -12.08 17.17
N ILE A 4 -36.23 -11.44 16.00
CA ILE A 4 -35.94 -12.09 14.72
C ILE A 4 -34.44 -12.39 14.65
N ASN A 5 -34.08 -13.67 14.53
CA ASN A 5 -32.69 -14.11 14.44
C ASN A 5 -32.14 -13.93 13.00
N TRP A 6 -31.19 -13.01 12.84
CA TRP A 6 -30.58 -12.69 11.55
C TRP A 6 -29.84 -13.87 10.91
N LYS A 7 -29.21 -14.75 11.71
CA LYS A 7 -28.49 -15.94 11.20
C LYS A 7 -29.44 -16.93 10.56
N LYS A 8 -30.62 -17.14 11.18
CA LYS A 8 -31.68 -17.97 10.61
C LYS A 8 -32.23 -17.36 9.31
N LYS A 9 -32.37 -16.03 9.25
CA LYS A 9 -32.79 -15.35 8.01
C LYS A 9 -31.74 -15.42 6.91
N MET A 10 -30.46 -15.37 7.25
CA MET A 10 -29.37 -15.63 6.29
C MET A 10 -29.46 -17.05 5.72
N GLU A 11 -29.63 -18.06 6.58
CA GLU A 11 -29.82 -19.45 6.15
C GLU A 11 -31.00 -19.59 5.18
N GLU A 12 -32.17 -19.02 5.52
CA GLU A 12 -33.35 -19.03 4.66
C GLU A 12 -33.07 -18.42 3.27
N GLN A 13 -32.32 -17.31 3.21
CA GLN A 13 -31.97 -16.66 1.92
C GLN A 13 -30.95 -17.45 1.11
N LEU A 14 -29.99 -18.10 1.77
CA LEU A 14 -29.05 -19.01 1.11
C LEU A 14 -29.81 -20.20 0.49
N ARG A 15 -30.75 -20.83 1.21
CA ARG A 15 -31.60 -21.89 0.65
C ARG A 15 -32.44 -21.41 -0.53
N ARG A 16 -33.03 -20.22 -0.43
CA ARG A 16 -33.78 -19.58 -1.54
C ARG A 16 -32.91 -19.28 -2.77
N SER A 17 -31.61 -19.10 -2.56
CA SER A 17 -30.62 -18.90 -3.64
C SER A 17 -30.11 -20.22 -4.24
N GLY A 18 -30.72 -21.36 -3.88
CA GLY A 18 -30.46 -22.66 -4.47
C GLY A 18 -29.32 -23.46 -3.81
N PHE A 19 -28.80 -23.02 -2.67
CA PHE A 19 -27.77 -23.76 -1.93
C PHE A 19 -28.38 -24.90 -1.10
N THR A 20 -27.68 -26.03 -1.07
CA THR A 20 -27.91 -27.09 -0.07
C THR A 20 -26.94 -26.87 1.09
N LEU A 21 -27.49 -26.75 2.30
CA LEU A 21 -26.76 -26.28 3.48
C LEU A 21 -26.62 -27.36 4.56
N GLN A 22 -25.41 -27.49 5.09
CA GLN A 22 -25.11 -28.10 6.38
C GLN A 22 -24.73 -26.98 7.36
N VAL A 23 -25.39 -26.93 8.52
CA VAL A 23 -25.26 -25.84 9.49
C VAL A 23 -24.70 -26.36 10.80
N GLU A 24 -23.65 -25.73 11.29
CA GLU A 24 -22.98 -26.03 12.54
C GLU A 24 -23.05 -24.82 13.48
N ASN A 25 -23.74 -24.97 14.60
CA ASN A 25 -23.91 -23.92 15.59
C ASN A 25 -22.91 -24.11 16.73
N MET A 26 -21.91 -23.24 16.79
CA MET A 26 -20.87 -23.21 17.82
C MET A 26 -21.22 -22.13 18.85
N SER A 27 -22.14 -22.49 19.76
CA SER A 27 -22.70 -21.57 20.76
C SER A 27 -21.65 -20.99 21.71
N ASN A 28 -20.60 -21.74 22.03
CA ASN A 28 -19.48 -21.35 22.88
C ASN A 28 -18.73 -20.10 22.38
N ILE A 29 -18.65 -19.92 21.06
CA ILE A 29 -17.99 -18.78 20.42
C ILE A 29 -18.98 -17.88 19.66
N ARG A 30 -20.29 -18.07 19.87
CA ARG A 30 -21.38 -17.34 19.20
C ARG A 30 -21.23 -17.32 17.66
N LEU A 31 -20.73 -18.41 17.10
CA LEU A 31 -20.49 -18.59 15.66
C LEU A 31 -21.51 -19.57 15.09
N THR A 32 -21.94 -19.31 13.86
CA THR A 32 -22.66 -20.29 13.04
C THR A 32 -21.87 -20.48 11.77
N GLU A 33 -21.37 -21.68 11.53
CA GLU A 33 -20.71 -22.05 10.27
C GLU A 33 -21.72 -22.78 9.38
N ILE A 34 -21.77 -22.39 8.12
CA ILE A 34 -22.67 -22.94 7.11
C ILE A 34 -21.80 -23.44 5.96
N HIS A 35 -21.82 -24.74 5.73
CA HIS A 35 -21.24 -25.37 4.56
C HIS A 35 -22.32 -25.40 3.47
N ALA A 36 -22.17 -24.53 2.47
CA ALA A 36 -23.09 -24.42 1.36
C ALA A 36 -22.50 -25.12 0.13
N SER A 37 -23.11 -26.23 -0.27
CA SER A 37 -22.74 -26.96 -1.49
C SER A 37 -23.27 -26.27 -2.75
N SER A 38 -22.64 -26.55 -3.90
CA SER A 38 -22.82 -25.84 -5.17
C SER A 38 -24.29 -25.50 -5.49
N SER A 39 -24.52 -24.23 -5.83
CA SER A 39 -25.78 -23.68 -6.33
C SER A 39 -25.70 -23.50 -7.85
N PRO A 40 -26.83 -23.44 -8.58
CA PRO A 40 -26.83 -23.00 -9.97
C PRO A 40 -26.15 -21.65 -10.22
N LEU A 41 -26.02 -20.82 -9.17
CA LEU A 41 -25.40 -19.49 -9.23
C LEU A 41 -23.92 -19.48 -8.82
N ILE A 42 -23.47 -20.45 -8.02
CA ILE A 42 -22.08 -20.57 -7.55
C ILE A 42 -21.68 -22.04 -7.59
N SER A 43 -20.78 -22.36 -8.52
CA SER A 43 -20.28 -23.73 -8.78
C SER A 43 -19.35 -24.26 -7.69
N TYR A 44 -18.78 -23.37 -6.88
CA TYR A 44 -17.85 -23.73 -5.80
C TYR A 44 -18.62 -24.02 -4.51
N PRO A 45 -18.18 -25.02 -3.71
CA PRO A 45 -18.62 -25.10 -2.33
C PRO A 45 -18.17 -23.84 -1.59
N LEU A 46 -19.05 -23.30 -0.76
CA LEU A 46 -18.77 -22.14 0.08
C LEU A 46 -18.77 -22.56 1.54
N ARG A 47 -17.86 -21.95 2.29
CA ARG A 47 -17.90 -21.90 3.74
C ARG A 47 -18.33 -20.50 4.13
N VAL A 48 -19.45 -20.42 4.84
CA VAL A 48 -20.03 -19.15 5.27
C VAL A 48 -20.03 -19.12 6.80
N ARG A 49 -19.41 -18.11 7.41
CA ARG A 49 -19.45 -17.97 8.88
C ARG A 49 -20.19 -16.72 9.30
N LEU A 50 -21.10 -16.89 10.26
CA LEU A 50 -21.99 -15.86 10.77
C LEU A 50 -21.69 -15.61 12.25
N TYR A 51 -21.25 -14.40 12.57
CA TYR A 51 -20.85 -14.01 13.91
C TYR A 51 -21.02 -12.50 14.13
N GLU A 52 -20.84 -12.07 15.38
CA GLU A 52 -20.84 -10.65 15.73
C GLU A 52 -19.43 -10.28 16.17
N ARG A 53 -18.89 -9.19 15.62
CA ARG A 53 -17.55 -8.72 15.98
C ARG A 53 -17.46 -7.21 15.82
N MET A 54 -16.94 -6.53 16.84
CA MET A 54 -16.80 -5.06 16.86
C MET A 54 -18.12 -4.37 16.47
N GLY A 55 -19.23 -4.87 17.04
CA GLY A 55 -20.58 -4.37 16.78
C GLY A 55 -21.18 -4.67 15.40
N TRP A 56 -20.44 -5.33 14.50
CA TRP A 56 -20.94 -5.72 13.18
C TRP A 56 -21.59 -7.10 13.18
N LEU A 57 -22.70 -7.23 12.46
CA LEU A 57 -23.23 -8.53 12.03
C LEU A 57 -22.38 -9.03 10.85
N MET A 58 -21.43 -9.92 11.11
CA MET A 58 -20.44 -10.38 10.14
C MET A 58 -20.90 -11.63 9.40
N CYS A 59 -20.68 -11.63 8.08
CA CYS A 59 -20.82 -12.80 7.22
C CYS A 59 -19.52 -13.01 6.44
N THR A 60 -18.68 -13.98 6.82
CA THR A 60 -17.51 -14.32 5.99
C THR A 60 -17.86 -15.39 4.97
N VAL A 61 -17.28 -15.28 3.78
CA VAL A 61 -17.47 -16.23 2.68
C VAL A 61 -16.11 -16.59 2.11
N ASP A 62 -15.75 -17.87 2.19
CA ASP A 62 -14.54 -18.44 1.58
C ASP A 62 -14.87 -19.73 0.83
N SER A 63 -14.01 -20.15 -0.09
CA SER A 63 -14.14 -21.47 -0.72
C SER A 63 -12.97 -22.38 -0.34
N PRO A 64 -13.22 -23.58 0.23
CA PRO A 64 -12.17 -24.50 0.64
C PRO A 64 -11.39 -25.12 -0.53
N THR A 65 -11.89 -24.99 -1.76
CA THR A 65 -11.35 -25.68 -2.95
C THR A 65 -10.77 -24.72 -3.99
N LEU A 66 -10.74 -23.41 -3.72
CA LEU A 66 -10.30 -22.41 -4.69
C LEU A 66 -8.77 -22.39 -4.80
N ASP A 67 -8.25 -22.52 -6.01
CA ASP A 67 -6.85 -22.20 -6.29
C ASP A 67 -6.70 -20.67 -6.43
N ARG A 68 -5.84 -20.09 -5.59
CA ARG A 68 -5.65 -18.64 -5.48
C ARG A 68 -5.04 -18.00 -6.73
N SER A 69 -4.49 -18.79 -7.66
CA SER A 69 -3.75 -18.28 -8.81
C SER A 69 -4.59 -18.00 -10.08
N GLU A 70 -5.71 -18.69 -10.29
CA GLU A 70 -6.48 -18.61 -11.56
C GLU A 70 -7.96 -18.22 -11.41
N ASP A 71 -8.65 -18.65 -10.34
CA ASP A 71 -10.12 -18.55 -10.25
C ASP A 71 -10.65 -17.31 -9.48
N HIS A 72 -9.75 -16.53 -8.89
CA HIS A 72 -10.07 -15.46 -7.93
C HIS A 72 -11.03 -14.38 -8.47
N PRO A 73 -10.83 -13.82 -9.68
CA PRO A 73 -11.71 -12.74 -10.17
C PRO A 73 -13.13 -13.21 -10.51
N LEU A 74 -13.29 -14.46 -10.96
CA LEU A 74 -14.59 -15.02 -11.28
C LEU A 74 -15.36 -15.36 -9.99
N PHE A 75 -14.67 -16.00 -9.03
CA PHE A 75 -15.22 -16.28 -7.71
C PHE A 75 -15.76 -15.02 -7.03
N GLU A 76 -14.95 -13.96 -7.00
CA GLU A 76 -15.33 -12.69 -6.37
C GLU A 76 -16.60 -12.10 -6.99
N ARG A 77 -16.69 -12.07 -8.32
CA ARG A 77 -17.86 -11.53 -9.03
C ARG A 77 -19.13 -12.32 -8.71
N MET A 78 -19.03 -13.64 -8.68
CA MET A 78 -20.16 -14.53 -8.39
C MET A 78 -20.63 -14.38 -6.95
N VAL A 79 -19.70 -14.40 -5.98
CA VAL A 79 -20.00 -14.16 -4.56
C VAL A 79 -20.62 -12.78 -4.37
N THR A 80 -20.04 -11.75 -4.98
CA THR A 80 -20.56 -10.37 -4.90
C THR A 80 -21.99 -10.28 -5.40
N ALA A 81 -22.28 -10.81 -6.58
CA ALA A 81 -23.62 -10.73 -7.17
C ALA A 81 -24.69 -11.44 -6.31
N VAL A 82 -24.36 -12.59 -5.73
CA VAL A 82 -25.29 -13.37 -4.90
C VAL A 82 -25.46 -12.70 -3.53
N PHE A 83 -24.36 -12.39 -2.85
CA PHE A 83 -24.41 -11.89 -1.49
C PHE A 83 -24.91 -10.43 -1.43
N GLU A 84 -24.61 -9.56 -2.40
CA GLU A 84 -25.20 -8.21 -2.48
C GLU A 84 -26.72 -8.28 -2.51
N ARG A 85 -27.28 -9.23 -3.29
CA ARG A 85 -28.73 -9.45 -3.34
C ARG A 85 -29.29 -9.93 -2.01
N ILE A 86 -28.62 -10.88 -1.35
CA ILE A 86 -29.06 -11.44 -0.06
C ILE A 86 -29.04 -10.36 1.02
N VAL A 87 -27.91 -9.67 1.22
CA VAL A 87 -27.79 -8.67 2.29
C VAL A 87 -28.73 -7.49 2.07
N ARG A 88 -28.95 -7.06 0.81
CA ARG A 88 -29.93 -6.01 0.50
C ARG A 88 -31.35 -6.44 0.85
N HIS A 89 -31.71 -7.70 0.60
CA HIS A 89 -33.02 -8.21 1.00
C HIS A 89 -33.18 -8.26 2.52
N LEU A 90 -32.14 -8.69 3.24
CA LEU A 90 -32.17 -8.74 4.71
C LEU A 90 -32.23 -7.34 5.33
N TYR A 91 -31.55 -6.36 4.73
CA TYR A 91 -31.66 -4.96 5.11
C TYR A 91 -33.08 -4.41 4.88
N ASN A 92 -33.61 -4.51 3.66
CA ASN A 92 -34.93 -3.94 3.34
C ASN A 92 -36.10 -4.66 4.02
N GLY A 93 -35.96 -5.96 4.30
CA GLY A 93 -37.01 -6.76 4.93
C GLY A 93 -37.01 -6.72 6.45
N TYR A 94 -35.84 -6.57 7.08
CA TYR A 94 -35.68 -6.75 8.53
C TYR A 94 -34.81 -5.68 9.21
N GLY A 95 -34.22 -4.75 8.45
CA GLY A 95 -33.31 -3.73 8.99
C GLY A 95 -31.95 -4.30 9.41
N PHE A 96 -31.53 -5.46 8.90
CA PHE A 96 -30.24 -6.04 9.29
C PHE A 96 -29.06 -5.38 8.56
N HIS A 97 -28.15 -4.80 9.34
CA HIS A 97 -26.91 -4.15 8.89
C HIS A 97 -25.76 -5.16 8.81
N ILE A 98 -25.79 -6.01 7.78
CA ILE A 98 -24.82 -7.11 7.62
C ILE A 98 -23.60 -6.63 6.82
N LEU A 99 -22.42 -6.89 7.37
CA LEU A 99 -21.13 -6.70 6.70
C LEU A 99 -20.62 -8.07 6.23
N THR A 100 -20.58 -8.27 4.91
CA THR A 100 -20.05 -9.51 4.34
C THR A 100 -18.59 -9.33 3.94
N PHE A 101 -17.71 -10.27 4.28
CA PHE A 101 -16.29 -10.27 3.92
C PHE A 101 -15.97 -11.49 3.08
N ILE A 102 -15.31 -11.28 1.94
CA ILE A 102 -14.89 -12.35 1.04
C ILE A 102 -13.45 -12.74 1.39
N GLY A 103 -13.28 -13.89 2.04
CA GLY A 103 -12.00 -14.33 2.62
C GLY A 103 -10.85 -14.41 1.63
N ASP A 104 -11.13 -14.81 0.39
CA ASP A 104 -10.10 -14.98 -0.62
C ASP A 104 -9.63 -13.65 -1.22
N THR A 105 -10.46 -12.61 -1.21
CA THR A 105 -10.20 -11.33 -1.92
C THR A 105 -9.94 -10.15 -0.98
N GLY A 106 -10.35 -10.27 0.29
CA GLY A 106 -10.32 -9.19 1.27
C GLY A 106 -11.53 -8.25 1.20
N ASN A 107 -12.41 -8.41 0.20
CA ASN A 107 -13.42 -7.41 -0.12
C ASN A 107 -14.66 -7.47 0.77
N TYR A 108 -15.25 -6.31 1.02
CA TYR A 108 -16.52 -6.20 1.73
C TYR A 108 -17.71 -5.99 0.79
N ILE A 109 -18.81 -6.65 1.12
CA ILE A 109 -20.12 -6.45 0.52
C ILE A 109 -21.09 -5.96 1.59
N ALA A 110 -21.75 -4.84 1.32
CA ALA A 110 -22.81 -4.29 2.15
C ALA A 110 -23.87 -3.61 1.27
N PRO A 111 -25.14 -3.53 1.70
CA PRO A 111 -26.19 -2.82 0.96
C PRO A 111 -25.80 -1.35 0.73
N LYS A 112 -25.89 -0.86 -0.51
CA LYS A 112 -25.44 0.50 -0.83
C LYS A 112 -26.22 1.59 -0.09
N ASP A 113 -27.49 1.31 0.17
CA ASP A 113 -28.45 2.15 0.86
C ASP A 113 -28.40 2.03 2.39
N SER A 114 -27.56 1.16 2.96
CA SER A 114 -27.40 1.05 4.41
C SER A 114 -26.24 1.88 4.96
N GLU A 115 -26.31 2.19 6.26
CA GLU A 115 -25.21 2.82 7.03
C GLU A 115 -23.90 2.04 6.87
N THR A 116 -23.95 0.71 6.94
CA THR A 116 -22.80 -0.17 6.73
C THR A 116 -22.19 0.03 5.34
N GLY A 117 -23.02 0.09 4.30
CA GLY A 117 -22.54 0.31 2.94
C GLY A 117 -21.98 1.71 2.73
N GLU A 118 -22.51 2.72 3.42
CA GLU A 118 -21.97 4.08 3.39
C GLU A 118 -20.58 4.14 4.02
N VAL A 119 -20.40 3.55 5.20
CA VAL A 119 -19.10 3.46 5.89
C VAL A 119 -18.06 2.73 5.02
N VAL A 120 -18.41 1.55 4.47
CA VAL A 120 -17.52 0.78 3.59
C VAL A 120 -17.11 1.59 2.36
N ARG A 121 -18.04 2.32 1.74
CA ARG A 121 -17.72 3.19 0.59
C ARG A 121 -16.83 4.36 0.97
N LEU A 122 -17.05 4.99 2.12
CA LEU A 122 -16.22 6.10 2.59
C LEU A 122 -14.78 5.66 2.81
N VAL A 123 -14.60 4.51 3.49
CA VAL A 123 -13.28 3.89 3.66
C VAL A 123 -12.64 3.58 2.31
N ALA A 124 -13.35 2.90 1.41
CA ALA A 124 -12.86 2.57 0.08
C ALA A 124 -12.51 3.80 -0.76
N HIS A 125 -13.23 4.92 -0.59
CA HIS A 125 -13.00 6.13 -1.37
C HIS A 125 -11.87 6.99 -0.82
N LEU A 126 -11.75 7.10 0.50
CA LEU A 126 -10.83 8.03 1.15
C LEU A 126 -9.50 7.38 1.51
N TRP A 127 -9.51 6.11 1.92
CA TRP A 127 -8.32 5.42 2.42
C TRP A 127 -7.75 4.39 1.46
N ASN A 128 -8.53 3.99 0.45
CA ASN A 128 -8.06 3.07 -0.58
C ASN A 128 -8.03 3.77 -1.94
N ASP A 129 -6.93 3.68 -2.69
CA ASP A 129 -6.76 4.38 -3.96
C ASP A 129 -7.46 3.63 -5.12
N ARG A 130 -8.76 3.40 -4.98
CA ARG A 130 -9.68 2.76 -5.95
C ARG A 130 -9.41 1.28 -6.26
N SER A 131 -8.39 0.69 -5.66
CA SER A 131 -8.28 -0.77 -5.52
C SER A 131 -9.43 -1.25 -4.63
N TYR A 132 -9.90 -2.49 -4.83
CA TYR A 132 -10.83 -3.09 -3.89
C TYR A 132 -10.22 -3.10 -2.48
N ILE A 133 -11.04 -3.19 -1.43
CA ILE A 133 -10.58 -3.28 -0.05
C ILE A 133 -9.79 -4.60 0.11
N HIS A 134 -8.53 -4.61 -0.28
CA HIS A 134 -7.65 -5.74 -0.10
C HIS A 134 -7.08 -5.66 1.30
N LEU A 135 -7.44 -6.65 2.12
CA LEU A 135 -7.04 -6.73 3.50
C LEU A 135 -6.36 -8.05 3.72
N ASP A 136 -5.08 -7.96 4.05
CA ASP A 136 -4.40 -9.05 4.71
C ASP A 136 -4.91 -9.11 6.15
N THR A 137 -5.97 -9.87 6.38
CA THR A 137 -6.46 -10.13 7.73
C THR A 137 -5.67 -11.31 8.30
N PHE A 138 -4.81 -11.06 9.28
CA PHE A 138 -4.07 -12.10 10.01
C PHE A 138 -4.93 -12.87 11.03
N GLU A 139 -6.22 -12.55 11.10
CA GLU A 139 -7.15 -13.10 12.08
C GLU A 139 -8.21 -14.01 11.44
N GLU A 140 -8.58 -15.06 12.16
CA GLU A 140 -9.56 -16.08 11.72
C GLU A 140 -10.99 -15.53 11.54
N TYR A 141 -11.37 -14.49 12.30
CA TYR A 141 -12.73 -13.93 12.34
C TYR A 141 -12.73 -12.42 12.04
N PRO A 142 -12.50 -11.95 10.81
CA PRO A 142 -12.33 -10.51 10.53
C PRO A 142 -13.53 -9.64 10.95
N ALA A 143 -13.30 -8.36 11.22
CA ALA A 143 -14.34 -7.33 11.32
C ALA A 143 -14.18 -6.33 10.15
N LEU A 144 -14.59 -5.07 10.30
CA LEU A 144 -14.23 -4.00 9.34
C LEU A 144 -12.80 -3.52 9.61
N TYR A 145 -11.84 -4.13 8.93
CA TYR A 145 -10.41 -3.79 9.00
C TYR A 145 -9.99 -3.01 7.78
N VAL A 146 -8.93 -2.22 7.88
CA VAL A 146 -8.36 -1.45 6.77
C VAL A 146 -6.85 -1.42 6.92
N THR A 147 -6.10 -1.73 5.87
CA THR A 147 -4.64 -1.55 5.83
C THR A 147 -4.29 -0.57 4.72
N PRO A 148 -4.53 0.74 4.90
CA PRO A 148 -4.25 1.70 3.86
C PRO A 148 -2.76 1.64 3.50
N PRO A 149 -2.40 1.65 2.19
CA PRO A 149 -1.01 1.51 1.77
C PRO A 149 -0.11 2.62 2.34
N TRP A 150 -0.68 3.79 2.62
CA TRP A 150 0.02 4.94 3.20
C TRP A 150 0.18 4.87 4.73
N ALA A 151 -0.68 4.15 5.47
CA ALA A 151 -0.79 4.35 6.91
C ALA A 151 0.19 3.52 7.75
N HIS A 152 0.89 2.56 7.14
CA HIS A 152 1.87 1.68 7.80
C HIS A 152 1.39 0.95 9.06
N GLN A 153 0.09 0.99 9.34
CA GLN A 153 -0.66 0.34 10.41
C GLN A 153 -1.99 -0.14 9.85
N ALA A 154 -2.56 -1.15 10.50
CA ALA A 154 -3.93 -1.55 10.25
C ALA A 154 -4.87 -0.70 11.11
N TYR A 155 -6.09 -0.50 10.64
CA TYR A 155 -7.16 0.14 11.38
C TYR A 155 -8.34 -0.81 11.48
N ALA A 156 -9.07 -0.73 12.58
CA ALA A 156 -10.36 -1.38 12.72
C ALA A 156 -11.42 -0.35 13.06
N ILE A 157 -12.62 -0.55 12.54
CA ILE A 157 -13.78 0.31 12.83
C ILE A 157 -14.81 -0.55 13.54
N GLU A 158 -15.11 -0.22 14.78
CA GLU A 158 -16.24 -0.78 15.52
C GLU A 158 -17.46 0.13 15.35
N SER A 159 -18.64 -0.49 15.23
CA SER A 159 -19.92 0.21 15.21
C SER A 159 -20.69 -0.05 16.48
N THR A 160 -20.79 0.93 17.38
CA THR A 160 -21.70 0.87 18.53
C THR A 160 -23.04 1.52 18.17
N ASP A 161 -23.96 1.59 19.13
CA ASP A 161 -25.26 2.24 18.94
C ASP A 161 -25.09 3.75 18.65
N ASP A 162 -24.16 4.42 19.35
CA ASP A 162 -24.01 5.88 19.33
C ASP A 162 -22.70 6.37 18.70
N GLU A 163 -21.70 5.50 18.53
CA GLU A 163 -20.35 5.88 18.12
C GLU A 163 -19.76 4.91 17.06
N TRP A 164 -18.88 5.44 16.21
CA TRP A 164 -17.85 4.64 15.56
C TRP A 164 -16.58 4.70 16.41
N VAL A 165 -16.10 3.56 16.90
CA VAL A 165 -14.84 3.50 17.64
C VAL A 165 -13.75 3.06 16.67
N ILE A 166 -12.73 3.90 16.51
CA ILE A 166 -11.62 3.61 15.63
C ILE A 166 -10.48 3.03 16.45
N TYR A 167 -9.91 1.95 15.94
CA TYR A 167 -8.74 1.29 16.50
C TYR A 167 -7.59 1.36 15.51
N ALA A 168 -6.37 1.48 16.03
CA ALA A 168 -5.15 1.24 15.27
C ALA A 168 -4.49 -0.05 15.76
N GLY A 169 -3.89 -0.78 14.85
CA GLY A 169 -3.28 -2.06 15.09
C GLY A 169 -2.06 -2.28 14.22
N ARG A 170 -1.38 -3.41 14.43
CA ARG A 170 -0.18 -3.73 13.65
C ARG A 170 -0.55 -4.37 12.32
N GLY A 171 -0.01 -3.82 11.23
CA GLY A 171 0.21 -4.59 10.02
C GLY A 171 1.45 -5.47 10.21
N GLY A 172 1.29 -6.70 10.70
CA GLY A 172 2.40 -7.67 10.79
C GLY A 172 3.38 -7.50 11.96
N ARG A 173 4.31 -8.48 12.07
CA ARG A 173 5.12 -8.86 13.25
C ARG A 173 5.92 -7.73 13.94
N PRO A 174 6.27 -7.88 15.23
CA PRO A 174 7.11 -6.93 15.97
C PRO A 174 8.42 -6.63 15.23
N SER A 175 8.63 -5.37 14.87
CA SER A 175 9.95 -4.87 14.47
C SER A 175 10.65 -4.29 15.70
N THR A 176 11.82 -4.82 16.01
CA THR A 176 12.79 -4.11 16.86
C THR A 176 13.37 -2.99 16.01
N ASP A 177 13.21 -1.76 16.48
CA ASP A 177 13.69 -0.58 15.77
C ASP A 177 15.13 -0.30 16.20
N TYR A 178 16.04 -0.04 15.26
CA TYR A 178 17.46 0.29 15.54
C TYR A 178 17.76 1.69 15.02
N ARG A 179 18.55 2.49 15.73
CA ARG A 179 19.12 3.74 15.21
C ARG A 179 20.15 3.49 14.10
N ALA A 180 20.50 4.53 13.34
CA ALA A 180 21.51 4.47 12.29
C ALA A 180 22.88 3.97 12.77
N ASP A 181 23.23 4.20 14.04
CA ASP A 181 24.43 3.73 14.72
C ASP A 181 24.31 2.30 15.30
N GLY A 182 23.19 1.62 15.05
CA GLY A 182 22.94 0.24 15.49
C GLY A 182 22.38 0.10 16.91
N VAL A 183 22.13 1.20 17.63
CA VAL A 183 21.54 1.15 18.97
C VAL A 183 20.08 0.69 18.88
N GLU A 184 19.74 -0.39 19.59
CA GLU A 184 18.35 -0.84 19.74
C GLU A 184 17.52 0.24 20.44
N LEU A 185 16.50 0.75 19.76
CA LEU A 185 15.46 1.52 20.39
C LEU A 185 14.45 0.54 20.98
N LYS A 186 14.06 0.77 22.24
CA LYS A 186 13.08 -0.07 22.92
C LYS A 186 11.91 -0.36 21.97
N PRO A 187 11.67 -1.63 21.60
CA PRO A 187 10.57 -1.95 20.71
C PRO A 187 9.29 -1.38 21.31
N HIS A 188 8.47 -0.74 20.47
CA HIS A 188 7.08 -0.59 20.85
C HIS A 188 6.57 -2.03 21.04
N ARG A 189 6.16 -2.40 22.25
CA ARG A 189 5.54 -3.69 22.54
C ARG A 189 4.09 -3.39 22.86
N LEU A 190 3.17 -3.81 21.99
CA LEU A 190 1.81 -4.09 22.44
C LEU A 190 1.91 -5.29 23.38
N SER A 191 1.00 -5.39 24.35
CA SER A 191 0.88 -6.59 25.17
C SER A 191 0.64 -7.82 24.29
N ASP A 192 1.19 -8.98 24.69
CA ASP A 192 0.92 -10.24 24.00
C ASP A 192 -0.60 -10.52 24.08
N GLY A 193 -1.31 -10.41 22.95
CA GLY A 193 -2.74 -10.75 22.84
C GLY A 193 -3.66 -9.66 22.27
N GLU A 194 -3.25 -8.38 22.24
CA GLU A 194 -4.05 -7.30 21.65
C GLU A 194 -3.45 -6.84 20.31
N LEU A 195 -4.18 -7.07 19.21
CA LEU A 195 -3.76 -6.68 17.86
C LEU A 195 -4.13 -5.23 17.52
N PHE A 196 -5.13 -4.68 18.20
CA PHE A 196 -5.71 -3.35 17.97
C PHE A 196 -5.98 -2.64 19.30
N PHE A 197 -5.73 -1.34 19.36
CA PHE A 197 -6.04 -0.46 20.51
C PHE A 197 -6.87 0.74 20.06
N PRO A 198 -7.78 1.25 20.90
CA PRO A 198 -8.66 2.36 20.52
C PRO A 198 -7.86 3.66 20.35
N VAL A 199 -8.15 4.41 19.29
CA VAL A 199 -7.48 5.68 18.98
C VAL A 199 -8.43 6.86 18.88
N ASP A 200 -9.69 6.63 18.53
CA ASP A 200 -10.69 7.70 18.46
C ASP A 200 -12.12 7.17 18.62
N ARG A 201 -13.05 8.06 18.96
CA ARG A 201 -14.48 7.80 19.08
C ARG A 201 -15.25 8.91 18.38
N ILE A 202 -16.05 8.52 17.40
CA ILE A 202 -16.75 9.46 16.52
C ILE A 202 -18.24 9.28 16.73
N SER A 203 -18.91 10.30 17.27
CA SER A 203 -20.36 10.28 17.47
C SER A 203 -21.12 10.14 16.15
N LYS A 204 -22.10 9.23 16.13
CA LYS A 204 -23.01 8.98 15.01
C LYS A 204 -24.06 10.07 14.82
N GLU A 205 -24.31 10.92 15.81
CA GLU A 205 -25.25 12.05 15.70
C GLU A 205 -24.87 13.01 14.56
N LYS A 206 -23.57 13.14 14.29
CA LYS A 206 -23.03 13.98 13.20
C LYS A 206 -23.09 13.28 11.84
N GLY A 207 -23.59 12.05 11.79
CA GLY A 207 -23.60 11.20 10.61
C GLY A 207 -22.20 10.83 10.13
N THR A 208 -22.16 10.15 9.00
CA THR A 208 -20.95 9.63 8.35
C THR A 208 -19.96 10.72 7.90
N LEU A 209 -20.40 11.99 7.87
CA LEU A 209 -19.54 13.14 7.58
C LEU A 209 -18.41 13.28 8.61
N ALA A 210 -18.68 13.07 9.89
CA ALA A 210 -17.66 13.15 10.94
C ALA A 210 -16.60 12.05 10.78
N LEU A 211 -17.04 10.83 10.43
CA LEU A 211 -16.12 9.74 10.07
C LEU A 211 -15.28 10.13 8.85
N ALA A 212 -15.90 10.66 7.80
CA ALA A 212 -15.21 11.08 6.59
C ALA A 212 -14.17 12.19 6.84
N GLU A 213 -14.47 13.16 7.72
CA GLU A 213 -13.51 14.19 8.14
C GLU A 213 -12.31 13.57 8.86
N TRP A 214 -12.56 12.67 9.81
CA TRP A 214 -11.51 11.98 10.52
C TRP A 214 -10.60 11.16 9.59
N LEU A 215 -11.19 10.37 8.67
CA LEU A 215 -10.46 9.62 7.66
C LEU A 215 -9.57 10.55 6.81
N ARG A 216 -10.09 11.70 6.36
CA ARG A 216 -9.31 12.68 5.57
C ARG A 216 -8.16 13.28 6.36
N LEU A 217 -8.38 13.62 7.63
CA LEU A 217 -7.34 14.18 8.49
C LEU A 217 -6.22 13.16 8.73
N GLU A 218 -6.58 11.91 9.01
CA GLU A 218 -5.60 10.83 9.18
C GLU A 218 -4.71 10.68 7.93
N ARG A 219 -5.32 10.58 6.75
CA ARG A 219 -4.59 10.45 5.49
C ARG A 219 -3.70 11.66 5.22
N ARG A 220 -4.25 12.87 5.34
CA ARG A 220 -3.53 14.12 5.09
C ARG A 220 -2.30 14.25 5.99
N GLU A 221 -2.42 13.90 7.26
CA GLU A 221 -1.29 13.99 8.19
C GLU A 221 -0.10 13.12 7.73
N VAL A 222 -0.38 11.91 7.24
CA VAL A 222 0.66 11.01 6.73
C VAL A 222 1.24 11.53 5.41
N GLU A 223 0.38 11.95 4.49
CA GLU A 223 0.81 12.52 3.20
C GLU A 223 1.67 13.77 3.40
N ASP A 224 1.28 14.68 4.31
CA ASP A 224 2.01 15.90 4.61
C ASP A 224 3.39 15.58 5.21
N PHE A 225 3.47 14.59 6.11
CA PHE A 225 4.76 14.14 6.66
C PHE A 225 5.64 13.51 5.58
N MET A 226 5.09 12.63 4.74
CA MET A 226 5.82 12.02 3.63
C MET A 226 6.34 13.08 2.66
N MET A 227 5.50 14.04 2.25
CA MET A 227 5.89 15.14 1.38
C MET A 227 6.98 16.01 1.99
N SER A 228 6.86 16.33 3.29
CA SER A 228 7.87 17.10 4.02
C SER A 228 9.19 16.34 4.15
N PHE A 229 9.13 15.02 4.36
CA PHE A 229 10.31 14.14 4.34
C PHE A 229 10.98 14.15 2.96
N MET A 230 10.22 13.96 1.88
CA MET A 230 10.71 14.02 0.50
C MET A 230 11.39 15.36 0.18
N GLN A 231 10.80 16.47 0.61
CA GLN A 231 11.41 17.79 0.44
C GLN A 231 12.70 17.95 1.27
N THR A 232 12.75 17.36 2.47
CA THR A 232 13.90 17.45 3.36
C THR A 232 15.10 16.69 2.79
N ILE A 233 14.89 15.45 2.37
CA ILE A 233 15.96 14.62 1.81
C ILE A 233 16.46 15.12 0.45
N ARG A 234 15.56 15.72 -0.37
CA ARG A 234 15.94 16.33 -1.65
C ARG A 234 16.84 17.55 -1.55
N LYS A 235 17.01 18.14 -0.37
CA LYS A 235 18.03 19.17 -0.11
C LYS A 235 19.45 18.61 -0.13
N PHE A 236 19.59 17.32 0.20
CA PHE A 236 20.87 16.61 0.19
C PHE A 236 21.06 15.87 -1.14
N ASP A 237 20.03 15.18 -1.61
CA ASP A 237 20.02 14.50 -2.91
C ASP A 237 18.77 14.87 -3.73
N PRO A 238 18.87 15.83 -4.66
CA PRO A 238 17.75 16.26 -5.49
C PRO A 238 17.10 15.15 -6.33
N SER A 239 17.83 14.08 -6.66
CA SER A 239 17.34 12.95 -7.45
C SER A 239 16.51 11.95 -6.65
N PHE A 240 16.49 12.08 -5.32
CA PHE A 240 15.84 11.15 -4.41
C PHE A 240 14.32 11.02 -4.63
N GLY A 241 13.83 9.78 -4.63
CA GLY A 241 12.44 9.41 -4.89
C GLY A 241 12.07 9.36 -6.37
N PHE A 242 13.04 9.51 -7.28
CA PHE A 242 12.85 9.13 -8.67
C PHE A 242 12.99 7.61 -8.77
N ALA A 243 11.89 6.94 -9.11
CA ALA A 243 11.89 5.53 -9.48
C ALA A 243 11.50 5.42 -10.95
N TRP A 244 12.40 4.93 -11.79
CA TRP A 244 12.10 4.72 -13.20
C TRP A 244 11.61 3.29 -13.41
N GLY A 245 10.41 3.11 -13.97
CA GLY A 245 9.90 1.77 -14.26
C GLY A 245 9.73 0.84 -13.06
N GLY A 246 9.64 1.38 -11.83
CA GLY A 246 9.48 0.60 -10.60
C GLY A 246 10.79 0.14 -9.93
N THR A 247 11.94 0.70 -10.31
CA THR A 247 13.24 0.39 -9.68
C THR A 247 13.38 0.92 -8.26
N GLU A 248 14.40 0.46 -7.54
CA GLU A 248 14.77 0.97 -6.21
C GLU A 248 15.04 2.49 -6.25
N THR A 249 14.81 3.15 -5.11
CA THR A 249 15.17 4.56 -4.92
C THR A 249 16.63 4.65 -4.49
N PHE A 250 17.35 5.68 -4.94
CA PHE A 250 18.75 5.90 -4.58
C PHE A 250 18.92 7.17 -3.73
N PHE A 251 19.86 7.12 -2.78
CA PHE A 251 20.38 8.28 -2.06
C PHE A 251 21.88 8.41 -2.33
N HIS A 252 22.28 9.41 -3.11
CA HIS A 252 23.61 9.61 -3.65
C HIS A 252 24.20 8.34 -4.31
N GLY A 253 23.38 7.62 -5.08
CA GLY A 253 23.80 6.39 -5.76
C GLY A 253 23.88 5.16 -4.87
N VAL A 254 23.46 5.26 -3.60
CA VAL A 254 23.29 4.11 -2.71
C VAL A 254 21.83 3.67 -2.79
N PRO A 255 21.54 2.41 -3.14
CA PRO A 255 20.17 1.90 -3.10
C PRO A 255 19.64 1.95 -1.68
N VAL A 256 18.45 2.51 -1.54
CA VAL A 256 17.77 2.68 -0.26
C VAL A 256 16.29 2.41 -0.43
N GLU A 257 15.72 1.81 0.60
CA GLU A 257 14.27 1.72 0.73
C GLU A 257 13.83 2.63 1.89
N PRO A 258 13.83 3.96 1.66
CA PRO A 258 13.49 4.94 2.67
C PRO A 258 12.01 4.86 2.99
N TYR A 259 11.69 4.78 4.27
CA TYR A 259 10.33 4.56 4.74
C TYR A 259 10.03 5.56 5.84
N ALA A 260 9.20 6.56 5.51
CA ALA A 260 8.69 7.56 6.45
C ALA A 260 7.32 7.10 6.94
N GLN A 261 7.15 6.97 8.24
CA GLN A 261 5.94 6.40 8.83
C GLN A 261 5.40 7.30 9.93
N VAL A 262 4.08 7.36 9.99
CA VAL A 262 3.33 7.98 11.09
C VAL A 262 2.57 6.87 11.79
N LEU A 263 2.84 6.66 13.07
CA LEU A 263 2.18 5.64 13.86
C LEU A 263 1.33 6.27 14.97
N ARG A 264 0.12 5.75 15.16
CA ARG A 264 -0.64 5.91 16.41
C ARG A 264 0.00 5.03 17.48
N LEU A 265 0.06 5.53 18.71
CA LEU A 265 0.46 4.78 19.91
C LEU A 265 -0.71 4.67 20.88
N GLU A 266 -0.73 3.64 21.72
CA GLU A 266 -1.72 3.43 22.80
C GLU A 266 -1.88 4.64 23.74
N SER A 267 -0.80 5.41 23.93
CA SER A 267 -0.82 6.65 24.74
C SER A 267 -1.63 7.80 24.11
N GLY A 268 -2.25 7.58 22.95
CA GLY A 268 -2.93 8.62 22.15
C GLY A 268 -1.96 9.52 21.36
N LYS A 269 -0.65 9.37 21.57
CA LYS A 269 0.38 10.15 20.87
C LYS A 269 0.68 9.59 19.48
N ARG A 270 1.24 10.46 18.64
CA ARG A 270 1.87 10.09 17.36
C ARG A 270 3.33 9.70 17.55
N ARG A 271 3.82 8.90 16.63
CA ARG A 271 5.25 8.65 16.42
C ARG A 271 5.57 8.76 14.95
N TYR A 272 6.43 9.72 14.63
CA TYR A 272 7.02 9.90 13.32
C TYR A 272 8.35 9.18 13.30
N ARG A 273 8.57 8.31 12.30
CA ARG A 273 9.84 7.61 12.12
C ARG A 273 10.25 7.60 10.67
N VAL A 274 11.54 7.65 10.44
CA VAL A 274 12.14 7.49 9.11
C VAL A 274 13.19 6.41 9.21
N MET A 275 13.10 5.39 8.36
CA MET A 275 14.03 4.25 8.33
C MET A 275 14.52 3.94 6.93
N ASN A 276 15.65 3.25 6.82
CA ASN A 276 16.04 2.48 5.65
C ASN A 276 15.59 1.03 5.89
N ASN A 277 14.61 0.55 5.12
CA ASN A 277 14.00 -0.77 5.29
C ASN A 277 15.02 -1.89 4.97
N THR A 278 15.84 -1.75 3.93
CA THR A 278 16.89 -2.69 3.54
C THR A 278 17.90 -2.92 4.67
N ALA A 279 18.29 -1.85 5.36
CA ALA A 279 19.25 -1.91 6.46
C ALA A 279 18.60 -2.10 7.85
N LYS A 280 17.26 -2.04 7.94
CA LYS A 280 16.49 -1.96 9.19
C LYS A 280 17.01 -0.90 10.18
N ARG A 281 17.44 0.25 9.66
CA ARG A 281 18.05 1.35 10.45
C ARG A 281 17.18 2.61 10.41
N LEU A 282 16.96 3.24 11.57
CA LEU A 282 16.26 4.50 11.72
C LEU A 282 17.20 5.69 11.50
N PHE A 283 16.78 6.59 10.61
CA PHE A 283 17.36 7.91 10.45
C PHE A 283 16.90 8.88 11.54
N ALA A 284 15.65 8.76 11.99
CA ALA A 284 15.06 9.60 13.02
C ALA A 284 13.80 8.97 13.63
N VAL A 285 13.49 9.33 14.87
CA VAL A 285 12.20 9.02 15.50
C VAL A 285 11.81 10.11 16.49
N SER A 286 10.56 10.58 16.43
CA SER A 286 10.06 11.62 17.33
C SER A 286 8.56 11.55 17.50
N ASP A 287 8.04 12.19 18.55
CA ASP A 287 6.61 12.48 18.72
C ASP A 287 6.18 13.78 18.03
N ASP A 288 7.11 14.54 17.45
CA ASP A 288 6.88 15.77 16.69
C ASP A 288 7.47 15.64 15.27
N PRO A 289 6.70 15.96 14.21
CA PRO A 289 7.15 15.76 12.84
C PRO A 289 8.33 16.68 12.48
N ASN A 290 8.34 17.92 12.98
CA ASN A 290 9.42 18.87 12.69
C ASN A 290 10.72 18.49 13.39
N LYS A 291 10.65 17.97 14.62
CA LYS A 291 11.81 17.41 15.31
C LYS A 291 12.35 16.18 14.59
N CYS A 292 11.47 15.29 14.13
CA CYS A 292 11.85 14.13 13.32
C CYS A 292 12.61 14.56 12.06
N LEU A 293 12.07 15.52 11.27
CA LEU A 293 12.70 16.02 10.05
C LEU A 293 14.02 16.76 10.30
N LYS A 294 14.14 17.50 11.41
CA LYS A 294 15.41 18.12 11.84
C LYS A 294 16.46 17.05 12.17
N GLU A 295 16.05 15.98 12.84
CA GLU A 295 16.95 14.85 13.12
C GLU A 295 17.38 14.15 11.84
N VAL A 296 16.45 13.89 10.89
CA VAL A 296 16.80 13.38 9.55
C VAL A 296 17.85 14.29 8.90
N SER A 297 17.60 15.61 8.85
CA SER A 297 18.54 16.57 8.24
C SER A 297 19.92 16.51 8.88
N ARG A 298 19.98 16.42 10.22
CA ARG A 298 21.24 16.30 10.96
C ARG A 298 21.95 14.99 10.64
N THR A 299 21.21 13.88 10.66
CA THR A 299 21.76 12.56 10.35
C THR A 299 22.34 12.57 8.93
N LEU A 300 21.55 12.97 7.93
CA LEU A 300 21.98 13.04 6.53
C LEU A 300 23.20 13.95 6.32
N GLY A 301 23.28 15.08 7.02
CA GLY A 301 24.43 15.99 6.96
C GLY A 301 25.73 15.42 7.55
N THR A 302 25.67 14.30 8.27
CA THR A 302 26.83 13.61 8.87
C THR A 302 27.14 12.26 8.24
N ILE A 303 26.29 11.79 7.31
CA ILE A 303 26.52 10.51 6.63
C ILE A 303 27.75 10.63 5.74
N THR A 304 28.70 9.71 5.94
CA THR A 304 29.78 9.48 4.98
C THR A 304 29.25 8.56 3.89
N LEU A 305 29.29 9.04 2.65
CA LEU A 305 28.86 8.25 1.50
C LEU A 305 29.89 7.15 1.19
N PRO A 306 29.45 5.93 0.83
CA PRO A 306 30.37 4.87 0.44
C PRO A 306 31.11 5.25 -0.86
N GLU A 307 32.35 4.75 -0.99
CA GLU A 307 33.17 4.99 -2.18
C GLU A 307 32.59 4.34 -3.43
N ARG A 308 31.95 3.17 -3.28
CA ARG A 308 31.26 2.44 -4.34
C ARG A 308 29.78 2.83 -4.36
N ARG A 309 29.48 3.88 -5.11
CA ARG A 309 28.11 4.37 -5.36
C ARG A 309 27.79 4.28 -6.84
N VAL A 310 26.52 4.01 -7.15
CA VAL A 310 26.01 4.03 -8.52
C VAL A 310 26.04 5.46 -9.04
N SER A 311 26.62 5.66 -10.22
CA SER A 311 26.68 6.96 -10.88
C SER A 311 25.28 7.46 -11.29
N ALA A 312 25.11 8.75 -11.60
CA ALA A 312 23.83 9.27 -12.08
C ALA A 312 23.47 8.64 -13.44
N LEU A 313 24.46 8.38 -14.29
CA LEU A 313 24.28 7.62 -15.53
C LEU A 313 23.87 6.17 -15.24
N GLY A 314 24.52 5.53 -14.28
CA GLY A 314 24.19 4.18 -13.81
C GLY A 314 22.74 4.09 -13.36
N GLN A 315 22.30 5.02 -12.49
CA GLN A 315 20.91 5.09 -12.03
C GLN A 315 19.91 5.22 -13.20
N LEU A 316 20.21 6.08 -14.18
CA LEU A 316 19.39 6.24 -15.40
C LEU A 316 19.31 4.93 -16.21
N ILE A 317 20.46 4.32 -16.51
CA ILE A 317 20.56 3.12 -17.35
C ILE A 317 19.91 1.91 -16.67
N MET A 318 20.21 1.71 -15.40
CA MET A 318 19.60 0.67 -14.59
C MET A 318 18.08 0.85 -14.51
N GLY A 319 17.61 2.09 -14.36
CA GLY A 319 16.20 2.45 -14.50
C GLY A 319 15.58 1.92 -15.79
N ILE A 320 16.17 2.27 -16.94
CA ILE A 320 15.68 1.87 -18.26
C ILE A 320 15.55 0.35 -18.41
N TRP A 321 16.51 -0.40 -17.87
CA TRP A 321 16.50 -1.87 -17.89
C TRP A 321 15.62 -2.55 -16.85
N GLN A 322 14.91 -1.79 -16.00
CA GLN A 322 14.02 -2.32 -14.96
C GLN A 322 14.76 -3.31 -14.04
N GLN A 323 15.82 -2.80 -13.38
CA GLN A 323 16.73 -3.48 -12.44
C GLN A 323 16.29 -4.84 -11.86
N PHE A 324 17.22 -5.80 -11.87
CA PHE A 324 17.20 -6.99 -11.00
C PHE A 324 18.36 -7.02 -9.99
N GLU A 325 19.50 -6.38 -10.31
CA GLU A 325 20.64 -6.16 -9.40
C GLU A 325 20.91 -4.66 -9.16
N THR A 326 21.59 -4.35 -8.05
CA THR A 326 21.96 -2.98 -7.63
C THR A 326 23.37 -2.55 -8.03
N ASP A 327 24.14 -3.45 -8.64
CA ASP A 327 25.50 -3.19 -9.09
C ASP A 327 25.53 -2.62 -10.53
N GLU A 328 26.09 -1.43 -10.70
CA GLU A 328 26.25 -0.74 -11.99
C GLU A 328 27.03 -1.58 -13.00
N GLU A 329 28.01 -2.38 -12.55
CA GLU A 329 28.83 -3.25 -13.40
C GLU A 329 28.02 -4.39 -14.05
N THR A 330 26.86 -4.73 -13.48
CA THR A 330 25.92 -5.69 -14.08
C THR A 330 25.37 -5.18 -15.42
N TYR A 331 25.36 -3.86 -15.60
CA TYR A 331 24.67 -3.17 -16.68
C TYR A 331 25.64 -2.45 -17.62
N ILE A 332 26.72 -1.89 -17.08
CA ILE A 332 27.66 -1.05 -17.81
C ILE A 332 29.05 -1.66 -17.72
N GLN A 333 29.63 -2.01 -18.86
CA GLN A 333 31.02 -2.49 -18.94
C GLN A 333 32.01 -1.31 -19.06
N GLU A 334 31.66 -0.32 -19.87
CA GLU A 334 32.49 0.85 -20.14
C GLU A 334 31.60 2.04 -20.52
N VAL A 335 32.06 3.25 -20.24
CA VAL A 335 31.42 4.49 -20.69
C VAL A 335 32.38 5.29 -21.56
N ALA A 336 32.03 5.46 -22.83
CA ALA A 336 32.74 6.31 -23.77
C ALA A 336 32.15 7.73 -23.79
N PHE A 337 32.96 8.72 -23.43
CA PHE A 337 32.58 10.13 -23.42
C PHE A 337 33.09 10.83 -24.68
N ARG A 338 32.22 11.52 -25.42
CA ARG A 338 32.59 12.32 -26.59
C ARG A 338 32.20 13.77 -26.39
N ASP A 339 33.18 14.67 -26.47
CA ASP A 339 33.00 16.12 -26.31
C ASP A 339 32.27 16.55 -25.02
N ILE A 340 32.32 15.70 -24.00
CA ILE A 340 31.80 15.96 -22.67
C ILE A 340 32.70 15.28 -21.63
N SER A 341 32.91 15.94 -20.49
CA SER A 341 33.59 15.30 -19.37
C SER A 341 32.63 14.42 -18.56
N LYS A 342 33.16 13.39 -17.90
CA LYS A 342 32.40 12.59 -16.93
C LYS A 342 31.65 13.47 -15.93
N PHE A 343 32.34 14.48 -15.35
CA PHE A 343 31.75 15.39 -14.37
C PHE A 343 30.53 16.14 -14.91
N GLN A 344 30.63 16.76 -16.09
CA GLN A 344 29.51 17.49 -16.71
C GLN A 344 28.33 16.59 -17.04
N MET A 345 28.61 15.35 -17.46
CA MET A 345 27.59 14.34 -17.75
C MET A 345 26.84 13.94 -16.47
N GLU A 346 27.56 13.60 -15.38
CA GLU A 346 26.97 13.25 -14.09
C GLU A 346 26.07 14.38 -13.56
N GLU A 347 26.54 15.63 -13.64
CA GLU A 347 25.81 16.81 -13.19
C GLU A 347 24.52 17.02 -14.00
N LYS A 348 24.62 16.93 -15.34
CA LYS A 348 23.46 17.07 -16.24
C LYS A 348 22.40 16.00 -15.98
N ILE A 349 22.81 14.74 -15.91
CA ILE A 349 21.88 13.62 -15.67
C ILE A 349 21.29 13.73 -14.27
N GLY A 350 22.11 14.01 -13.24
CA GLY A 350 21.63 14.21 -11.87
C GLY A 350 20.58 15.32 -11.76
N HIS A 351 20.81 16.47 -12.40
CA HIS A 351 19.82 17.54 -12.46
C HIS A 351 18.56 17.17 -13.24
N ALA A 352 18.70 16.43 -14.34
CA ALA A 352 17.55 15.98 -15.12
C ALA A 352 16.69 14.97 -14.36
N LEU A 353 17.32 14.06 -13.60
CA LEU A 353 16.65 13.10 -12.71
C LEU A 353 15.89 13.83 -11.62
N ALA A 354 16.53 14.81 -10.97
CA ALA A 354 15.91 15.67 -9.96
C ALA A 354 14.69 16.42 -10.49
N ASN A 355 14.75 16.88 -11.74
CA ASN A 355 13.66 17.59 -12.41
C ASN A 355 12.63 16.66 -13.05
N GLN A 356 12.76 15.33 -12.90
CA GLN A 356 11.89 14.33 -13.50
C GLN A 356 11.70 14.55 -15.01
N GLN A 357 12.77 14.92 -15.71
CA GLN A 357 12.72 15.14 -17.15
C GLN A 357 12.28 13.85 -17.86
N ARG A 358 11.56 13.98 -18.97
CA ARG A 358 11.15 12.83 -19.77
C ARG A 358 12.31 12.37 -20.66
N ILE A 359 12.49 11.05 -20.75
CA ILE A 359 13.41 10.44 -21.72
C ILE A 359 12.76 10.48 -23.11
N ARG A 360 13.50 10.95 -24.10
CA ARG A 360 13.08 10.90 -25.50
C ARG A 360 13.80 9.75 -26.19
N TRP A 361 13.07 8.76 -26.68
CA TRP A 361 13.66 7.68 -27.47
C TRP A 361 13.95 8.16 -28.89
N ILE A 362 15.20 8.03 -29.32
CA ILE A 362 15.63 8.33 -30.69
C ILE A 362 15.54 7.05 -31.54
N ASP A 363 16.08 5.94 -31.02
CA ASP A 363 16.01 4.64 -31.69
C ASP A 363 15.86 3.54 -30.64
N LYS A 364 14.80 2.73 -30.80
CA LYS A 364 14.49 1.57 -29.94
C LYS A 364 14.49 0.26 -30.73
N ASN A 365 14.60 0.33 -32.05
CA ASN A 365 14.40 -0.81 -32.94
C ASN A 365 15.71 -1.35 -33.50
N HIS A 366 16.82 -0.63 -33.36
CA HIS A 366 18.12 -1.13 -33.77
C HIS A 366 18.48 -2.46 -33.07
N PRO A 367 18.98 -3.48 -33.77
CA PRO A 367 19.11 -4.83 -33.22
C PRO A 367 20.12 -4.98 -32.08
N HIS A 368 21.08 -4.05 -31.97
CA HIS A 368 22.20 -4.17 -31.02
C HIS A 368 22.25 -3.09 -29.94
N GLN A 369 21.61 -1.95 -30.16
CA GLN A 369 21.74 -0.79 -29.28
C GLN A 369 20.42 -0.02 -29.26
N ASP A 370 20.21 0.75 -28.21
CA ASP A 370 19.15 1.72 -28.10
C ASP A 370 19.76 3.11 -27.91
N VAL A 371 19.05 4.13 -28.38
CA VAL A 371 19.49 5.53 -28.35
C VAL A 371 18.39 6.38 -27.74
N ILE A 372 18.76 7.17 -26.75
CA ILE A 372 17.89 8.16 -26.11
C ILE A 372 18.50 9.55 -26.14
N GLU A 373 17.65 10.55 -25.99
CA GLU A 373 17.99 11.91 -25.65
C GLU A 373 17.46 12.21 -24.24
N TYR A 374 18.36 12.65 -23.36
CA TYR A 374 18.07 12.98 -21.97
C TYR A 374 19.06 14.02 -21.44
N ALA A 375 18.62 15.01 -20.68
CA ALA A 375 19.50 16.06 -20.14
C ALA A 375 20.32 16.85 -21.19
N HIS A 376 19.79 16.98 -22.42
CA HIS A 376 20.50 17.49 -23.60
C HIS A 376 21.74 16.65 -24.01
N LEU A 377 21.72 15.37 -23.65
CA LEU A 377 22.72 14.38 -24.03
C LEU A 377 22.05 13.33 -24.91
N ARG A 378 22.78 12.89 -25.93
CA ARG A 378 22.49 11.67 -26.66
C ARG A 378 23.23 10.53 -25.97
N ILE A 379 22.48 9.54 -25.50
CA ILE A 379 23.00 8.38 -24.78
C ILE A 379 22.67 7.14 -25.60
N THR A 380 23.70 6.39 -25.97
CA THR A 380 23.57 5.10 -26.66
C THR A 380 24.00 3.99 -25.71
N PHE A 381 23.20 2.96 -25.57
CA PHE A 381 23.47 1.82 -24.68
C PHE A 381 23.10 0.50 -25.38
N PRO A 382 23.71 -0.62 -25.00
CA PRO A 382 23.43 -1.89 -25.68
C PRO A 382 22.00 -2.34 -25.41
N LYS A 383 21.42 -3.19 -26.26
CA LYS A 383 20.11 -3.80 -25.97
C LYS A 383 20.16 -4.86 -24.86
N ARG A 384 21.34 -5.42 -24.61
CA ARG A 384 21.56 -6.45 -23.60
C ARG A 384 22.74 -6.04 -22.72
N PRO A 385 22.57 -5.96 -21.39
CA PRO A 385 23.65 -5.70 -20.46
C PRO A 385 24.57 -6.94 -20.26
N PRO A 386 25.80 -6.75 -19.76
CA PRO A 386 26.51 -5.47 -19.68
C PRO A 386 27.10 -5.06 -21.05
N GLY A 387 27.37 -3.78 -21.26
CA GLY A 387 28.13 -3.36 -22.43
C GLY A 387 28.50 -1.87 -22.46
N LEU A 388 28.93 -1.40 -23.64
CA LEU A 388 29.44 -0.04 -23.83
C LEU A 388 28.30 0.98 -23.90
N VAL A 389 28.37 2.00 -23.02
CA VAL A 389 27.50 3.18 -23.07
C VAL A 389 28.28 4.33 -23.70
N THR A 390 27.73 4.97 -24.72
CA THR A 390 28.31 6.18 -25.32
C THR A 390 27.46 7.40 -24.96
N VAL A 391 28.12 8.47 -24.51
CA VAL A 391 27.48 9.73 -24.16
C VAL A 391 28.12 10.88 -24.93
N GLU A 392 27.27 11.66 -25.62
CA GLU A 392 27.68 12.85 -26.37
C GLU A 392 26.62 13.97 -26.22
N PRO A 393 26.99 15.25 -26.34
CA PRO A 393 26.01 16.33 -26.39
C PRO A 393 24.99 16.09 -27.50
N ALA A 394 23.70 16.31 -27.22
CA ALA A 394 22.70 16.33 -28.28
C ALA A 394 22.98 17.55 -29.18
N GLU A 395 23.12 17.34 -30.49
CA GLU A 395 23.28 18.44 -31.43
C GLU A 395 22.08 19.40 -31.29
N SER A 396 22.32 20.60 -30.77
CA SER A 396 21.33 21.67 -30.83
C SER A 396 21.06 21.95 -32.30
N GLY A 397 19.83 21.76 -32.76
CA GLY A 397 19.37 22.13 -34.09
C GLY A 397 19.41 23.65 -34.32
N GLN A 398 20.58 24.26 -34.28
CA GLN A 398 20.87 25.48 -35.04
C GLN A 398 21.31 25.04 -36.43
N GLU A 399 20.31 25.00 -37.29
CA GLU A 399 20.34 25.00 -38.75
C GLU A 399 21.73 25.08 -39.40
N ARG A 400 22.20 23.94 -39.89
CA ARG A 400 22.71 23.86 -41.26
C ARG A 400 21.54 24.21 -42.19
N GLY A 401 21.35 25.51 -42.43
CA GLY A 401 20.32 26.05 -43.29
C GLY A 401 20.82 27.29 -44.03
N ALA A 402 21.31 27.05 -45.25
CA ALA A 402 21.48 27.99 -46.36
C ALA A 402 22.61 29.05 -46.32
N LEU A 403 23.59 28.79 -47.20
CA LEU A 403 24.35 29.70 -48.07
C LEU A 403 25.19 30.82 -47.45
#